data_AF-A0A2X1PD96-F1
#
_entry.id   AF-A0A2X1PD96-F1
#
_cell.length_a   1.000
_cell.length_b   1.000
_cell.length_c   1.000
_cell.angle_alpha   90.00
_cell.angle_beta   90.00
_cell.angle_gamma   90.00
#
_symmetry.space_group_name_H-M   'P 1'
#
loop_
_entity.id
_entity.type
_entity.pdbx_description
1 polymer ?
#
loop_
_entity_poly.entity_id
_entity_poly.type
_entity_poly.pdbx_seq_one_letter_code
_entity_poly.pdbx_strand_id
1 'polypeptide(L)'
;MRHNGLDDSPQLQIDIDQRKAQALGVAIDDINDTLQTAWGSSYVNDFMDRGRVKKVYVQAAAPYRMLPDDINLWYVRNKDGGMVPFSAFATSRWETGSPRLERYNGYSAVEIVGEAAPGVSTGTAMDIMES
;
A
#
# COMPACT_ATOMS: atom_id res chain seq x y z
N MET A 1 22.37 17.46 -11.52
CA MET A 1 21.12 17.54 -10.75
C MET A 1 20.46 16.18 -10.72
N ARG A 2 19.78 15.84 -9.63
CA ARG A 2 18.96 14.64 -9.50
C ARG A 2 17.77 14.96 -8.59
N HIS A 3 16.59 14.41 -8.88
CA HIS A 3 15.54 14.42 -7.85
C HIS A 3 16.00 13.57 -6.65
N ASN A 4 15.70 14.03 -5.45
CA ASN A 4 15.99 13.29 -4.22
C ASN A 4 14.87 12.30 -3.85
N GLY A 5 13.71 12.46 -4.48
CA GLY A 5 12.57 11.55 -4.35
C GLY A 5 12.81 10.17 -4.98
N LEU A 6 11.83 9.29 -4.77
CA LEU A 6 11.81 7.95 -5.37
C LEU A 6 10.99 7.99 -6.67
N ASP A 7 11.48 7.30 -7.70
CA ASP A 7 10.74 7.09 -8.94
C ASP A 7 9.45 6.30 -8.67
N ASP A 8 8.45 6.51 -9.54
CA ASP A 8 7.24 5.72 -9.50
C ASP A 8 7.57 4.23 -9.70
N SER A 9 6.90 3.39 -8.92
CA SER A 9 7.10 1.95 -8.94
C SER A 9 5.80 1.20 -9.26
N PRO A 10 5.89 -0.04 -9.75
CA PRO A 10 4.71 -0.87 -9.91
C PRO A 10 4.00 -1.12 -8.58
N GLN A 11 2.70 -0.88 -8.55
CA GLN A 11 1.81 -1.16 -7.43
C GLN A 11 0.71 -2.12 -7.90
N LEU A 12 0.31 -3.06 -7.03
CA LEU A 12 -0.79 -3.96 -7.32
C LEU A 12 -2.08 -3.34 -6.82
N GLN A 13 -2.94 -2.92 -7.75
CA GLN A 13 -4.26 -2.40 -7.45
C GLN A 13 -5.27 -3.54 -7.39
N ILE A 14 -6.09 -3.55 -6.35
CA ILE A 14 -7.20 -4.50 -6.17
C ILE A 14 -8.51 -3.74 -6.32
N ASP A 15 -9.33 -4.15 -7.27
CA ASP A 15 -10.64 -3.56 -7.53
C ASP A 15 -11.74 -4.48 -7.01
N ILE A 16 -12.62 -3.93 -6.17
CA ILE A 16 -13.76 -4.65 -5.60
C ILE A 16 -15.04 -4.25 -6.34
N ASP A 17 -15.72 -5.23 -6.93
CA ASP A 17 -17.08 -5.06 -7.45
C ASP A 17 -18.07 -5.07 -6.27
N GLN A 18 -18.37 -3.88 -5.77
CA GLN A 18 -19.27 -3.70 -4.63
C GLN A 18 -20.68 -4.22 -4.92
N ARG A 19 -21.16 -4.13 -6.17
CA ARG A 19 -22.51 -4.60 -6.53
C ARG A 19 -22.56 -6.12 -6.44
N LYS A 20 -21.51 -6.79 -6.93
CA LYS A 20 -21.39 -8.24 -6.88
C LYS A 20 -21.17 -8.73 -5.45
N ALA A 21 -20.35 -8.06 -4.66
CA ALA A 21 -20.19 -8.35 -3.23
C ALA A 21 -21.53 -8.26 -2.47
N GLN A 22 -22.29 -7.18 -2.67
CA GLN A 22 -23.61 -7.00 -2.07
C GLN A 22 -24.62 -8.07 -2.52
N ALA A 23 -24.63 -8.41 -3.82
CA ALA A 23 -25.50 -9.46 -4.36
C ALA A 23 -25.18 -10.84 -3.77
N LEU A 24 -23.91 -11.09 -3.45
CA LEU A 24 -23.44 -12.31 -2.77
C LEU A 24 -23.61 -12.28 -1.25
N GLY A 25 -24.12 -11.16 -0.70
CA GLY A 25 -24.36 -10.97 0.72
C GLY A 25 -23.09 -10.76 1.54
N VAL A 26 -22.00 -10.30 0.92
CA VAL A 26 -20.71 -10.04 1.57
C VAL A 26 -20.64 -8.57 1.97
N ALA A 27 -20.36 -8.27 3.23
CA ALA A 27 -20.18 -6.90 3.69
C ALA A 27 -18.84 -6.33 3.22
N ILE A 28 -18.83 -5.05 2.83
CA ILE A 28 -17.60 -4.37 2.39
C ILE A 28 -16.58 -4.27 3.53
N ASP A 29 -17.05 -4.09 4.76
CA ASP A 29 -16.19 -4.07 5.95
C ASP A 29 -15.46 -5.41 6.13
N ASP A 30 -16.17 -6.54 6.00
CA ASP A 30 -15.55 -7.87 6.09
C ASP A 30 -14.50 -8.11 4.98
N ILE A 31 -14.72 -7.58 3.77
CA ILE A 31 -13.74 -7.63 2.67
C ILE A 31 -12.48 -6.86 3.03
N ASN A 32 -12.64 -5.61 3.50
CA ASN A 32 -11.54 -4.74 3.87
C ASN A 32 -10.76 -5.31 5.06
N ASP A 33 -11.44 -5.78 6.10
CA ASP A 33 -10.83 -6.39 7.28
C ASP A 33 -10.02 -7.64 6.93
N THR A 34 -10.56 -8.47 6.05
CA THR A 34 -9.87 -9.67 5.54
C THR A 34 -8.61 -9.29 4.77
N LEU A 35 -8.72 -8.32 3.85
CA LEU A 35 -7.58 -7.88 3.04
C LEU A 35 -6.50 -7.21 3.89
N GLN A 36 -6.88 -6.29 4.78
CA GLN A 36 -5.98 -5.59 5.68
C GLN A 36 -5.25 -6.57 6.60
N THR A 37 -5.97 -7.49 7.24
CA THR A 37 -5.37 -8.45 8.16
C THR A 37 -4.44 -9.42 7.42
N ALA A 38 -4.89 -9.99 6.29
CA ALA A 38 -4.11 -10.95 5.54
C ALA A 38 -2.83 -10.35 4.95
N TRP A 39 -2.92 -9.19 4.28
CA TRP A 39 -1.81 -8.61 3.52
C TRP A 39 -1.05 -7.53 4.28
N GLY A 40 -1.76 -6.66 5.00
CA GLY A 40 -1.20 -5.53 5.74
C GLY A 40 -0.75 -5.83 7.17
N SER A 41 -1.15 -6.99 7.73
CA SER A 41 -1.02 -7.33 9.16
C SER A 41 -1.91 -6.47 10.05
N SER A 42 -2.46 -7.07 11.10
CA SER A 42 -3.28 -6.39 12.09
C SER A 42 -2.73 -6.60 13.49
N TYR A 43 -2.53 -5.51 14.23
CA TYR A 43 -2.28 -5.54 15.67
C TYR A 43 -3.61 -5.81 16.38
N VAL A 44 -3.67 -6.89 17.17
CA VAL A 44 -4.92 -7.31 17.81
C VAL A 44 -4.95 -6.92 19.28
N ASN A 45 -3.89 -7.25 20.02
CA ASN A 45 -3.77 -6.97 21.45
C ASN A 45 -2.33 -7.20 21.92
N ASP A 46 -2.14 -7.11 23.24
CA ASP A 46 -0.89 -7.43 23.90
C ASP A 46 -0.98 -8.76 24.67
N PHE A 47 0.16 -9.43 24.81
CA PHE A 47 0.34 -10.62 25.63
C PHE A 47 1.60 -10.53 26.48
N MET A 48 1.70 -11.35 27.53
CA MET A 48 2.87 -11.40 28.41
C MET A 48 3.82 -12.53 27.99
N ASP A 49 5.05 -12.17 27.59
CA ASP A 49 6.15 -13.12 27.33
C ASP A 49 7.26 -12.89 28.36
N ARG A 50 7.47 -13.86 29.26
CA ARG A 50 8.55 -13.85 30.26
C ARG A 50 8.66 -12.54 31.05
N GLY A 51 7.51 -12.03 31.51
CA GLY A 51 7.41 -10.80 32.32
C GLY A 51 7.46 -9.49 31.52
N ARG A 52 7.48 -9.56 30.18
CA ARG A 52 7.42 -8.38 29.31
C ARG A 52 6.16 -8.41 28.45
N VAL A 53 5.44 -7.28 28.41
CA VAL A 53 4.32 -7.07 27.51
C VAL A 53 4.83 -6.98 26.08
N LYS A 54 4.24 -7.76 25.18
CA LYS A 54 4.55 -7.79 23.75
C LYS A 54 3.27 -7.74 22.92
N LYS A 55 3.38 -7.20 21.71
CA LYS A 55 2.27 -7.09 20.76
C LYS A 55 1.97 -8.42 20.09
N VAL A 56 0.69 -8.70 19.87
CA VAL A 56 0.18 -9.78 19.03
C VAL A 56 -0.22 -9.20 17.69
N TYR A 57 0.31 -9.81 16.63
CA TYR A 57 -0.06 -9.50 15.25
C TYR A 57 -0.66 -10.73 14.58
N VAL A 58 -1.66 -10.50 13.74
CA VAL A 58 -2.25 -11.51 12.87
C VAL A 58 -1.95 -11.11 11.43
N GLN A 59 -1.44 -12.06 10.65
CA GLN A 59 -1.15 -11.90 9.24
C GLN A 59 -1.24 -13.25 8.55
N ALA A 60 -1.50 -13.25 7.24
CA ALA A 60 -1.28 -14.43 6.43
C ALA A 60 0.18 -14.88 6.45
N ALA A 61 0.39 -16.20 6.48
CA ALA A 61 1.71 -16.76 6.24
C ALA A 61 2.18 -16.39 4.82
N ALA A 62 3.49 -16.22 4.64
CA ALA A 62 4.08 -15.70 3.41
C ALA A 62 3.55 -16.36 2.13
N PRO A 63 3.45 -17.70 2.00
CA PRO A 63 3.03 -18.35 0.75
C PRO A 63 1.60 -18.02 0.27
N TYR A 64 0.80 -17.32 1.07
CA TYR A 64 -0.59 -16.98 0.76
C TYR A 64 -0.79 -15.47 0.51
N ARG A 65 0.30 -14.73 0.30
CA ARG A 65 0.30 -13.26 0.08
C ARG A 65 1.56 -12.74 -0.64
N MET A 66 2.21 -13.56 -1.47
CA MET A 66 3.41 -13.15 -2.22
C MET A 66 3.07 -12.67 -3.62
N LEU A 67 2.11 -13.31 -4.28
CA LEU A 67 1.79 -13.11 -5.69
C LEU A 67 0.38 -12.52 -5.86
N PRO A 68 0.12 -11.76 -6.93
CA PRO A 68 -1.21 -11.22 -7.20
C PRO A 68 -2.33 -12.27 -7.17
N ASP A 69 -2.06 -13.47 -7.68
CA ASP A 69 -3.02 -14.56 -7.74
C ASP A 69 -3.38 -15.15 -6.37
N ASP A 70 -2.54 -14.93 -5.34
CA ASP A 70 -2.78 -15.42 -3.98
C ASP A 70 -4.04 -14.80 -3.37
N ILE A 71 -4.51 -13.67 -3.90
CA ILE A 71 -5.79 -13.08 -3.48
C ILE A 71 -6.96 -14.06 -3.66
N ASN A 72 -6.88 -14.94 -4.67
CA ASN A 72 -7.91 -15.92 -4.97
C ASN A 72 -8.00 -17.07 -3.94
N LEU A 73 -7.00 -17.18 -3.05
CA LEU A 73 -6.99 -18.16 -1.96
C LEU A 73 -7.85 -17.69 -0.78
N TRP A 74 -8.22 -16.42 -0.75
CA TRP A 74 -8.98 -15.82 0.35
C TRP A 74 -10.49 -15.90 0.12
N TYR A 75 -11.20 -16.10 1.21
CA TYR A 75 -12.65 -16.21 1.24
C TYR A 75 -13.20 -15.30 2.34
N VAL A 76 -14.36 -14.70 2.07
CA VAL A 76 -15.11 -13.89 3.04
C VAL A 76 -16.43 -14.58 3.31
N ARG A 77 -16.86 -14.59 4.58
CA ARG A 77 -18.15 -15.16 4.95
C ARG A 77 -19.26 -14.19 4.54
N ASN A 78 -20.31 -14.69 3.91
CA ASN A 78 -21.51 -13.90 3.63
C ASN A 78 -22.54 -13.97 4.77
N LYS A 79 -23.58 -13.13 4.68
CA LYS A 79 -24.68 -13.07 5.66
C LYS A 79 -25.42 -14.40 5.88
N ASP A 80 -25.36 -15.31 4.91
CA ASP A 80 -26.00 -16.63 4.95
C ASP A 80 -25.05 -17.72 5.50
N GLY A 81 -23.84 -17.33 5.94
CA GLY A 81 -22.83 -18.20 6.51
C GLY A 81 -21.94 -18.92 5.49
N GLY A 82 -22.20 -18.77 4.19
CA GLY A 82 -21.39 -19.32 3.11
C GLY A 82 -20.06 -18.59 2.94
N MET A 83 -19.04 -19.29 2.43
CA MET A 83 -17.75 -18.70 2.09
C MET A 83 -17.74 -18.29 0.62
N VAL A 84 -17.43 -17.03 0.35
CA VAL A 84 -17.38 -16.46 -1.00
C VAL A 84 -15.91 -16.13 -1.33
N PRO A 85 -15.34 -16.69 -2.40
CA PRO A 85 -13.95 -16.40 -2.78
C PRO A 85 -13.80 -14.97 -3.28
N PHE A 86 -12.63 -14.36 -3.04
CA PHE A 86 -12.30 -13.04 -3.59
C PHE A 86 -12.43 -12.97 -5.12
N SER A 87 -12.08 -14.05 -5.83
CA SER A 87 -12.22 -14.14 -7.30
C SER A 87 -13.66 -13.93 -7.80
N ALA A 88 -14.67 -14.09 -6.93
CA ALA A 88 -16.05 -13.84 -7.29
C ALA A 88 -16.37 -12.34 -7.40
N PHE A 89 -15.68 -11.45 -6.69
CA PHE A 89 -16.02 -10.04 -6.59
C PHE A 89 -14.81 -9.09 -6.62
N ALA A 90 -13.60 -9.59 -6.85
CA ALA A 90 -12.38 -8.80 -6.91
C ALA A 90 -11.55 -9.14 -8.16
N THR A 91 -10.88 -8.12 -8.70
CA THR A 91 -9.86 -8.25 -9.76
C THR A 91 -8.61 -7.49 -9.36
N SER A 92 -7.45 -7.86 -9.90
CA SER A 92 -6.21 -7.14 -9.67
C SER A 92 -5.56 -6.69 -10.98
N ARG A 93 -4.86 -5.56 -10.94
CA ARG A 93 -4.10 -5.03 -12.07
C ARG A 93 -2.84 -4.30 -11.58
N TRP A 94 -1.82 -4.28 -12.42
CA TRP A 94 -0.64 -3.46 -12.18
C TRP A 94 -0.91 -2.02 -12.60
N GLU A 95 -0.54 -1.09 -11.74
CA GLU A 95 -0.46 0.34 -12.04
C GLU A 95 0.85 0.93 -11.56
N THR A 96 1.16 2.13 -12.00
CA THR A 96 2.37 2.86 -11.62
C THR A 96 1.97 3.97 -10.65
N GLY A 97 2.66 4.05 -9.52
CA GLY A 97 2.38 5.07 -8.53
C GLY A 97 3.61 5.42 -7.70
N SER A 98 3.61 6.63 -7.15
CA SER A 98 4.72 7.10 -6.32
C SER A 98 4.77 6.34 -5.00
N PRO A 99 5.89 5.69 -4.67
CA PRO A 99 6.08 5.07 -3.35
C PRO A 99 6.33 6.10 -2.25
N ARG A 100 6.59 7.37 -2.60
CA ARG A 100 6.85 8.46 -1.67
C ARG A 100 6.37 9.79 -2.24
N LEU A 101 5.26 10.27 -1.69
CA LEU A 101 4.73 11.59 -2.02
C LEU A 101 5.43 12.67 -1.19
N GLU A 102 5.94 13.71 -1.87
CA GLU A 102 6.62 14.85 -1.24
C GLU A 102 5.76 16.12 -1.34
N ARG A 103 5.84 16.95 -0.28
CA ARG A 103 5.12 18.22 -0.21
C ARG A 103 6.02 19.30 0.38
N TYR A 104 5.91 20.52 -0.14
CA TYR A 104 6.57 21.71 0.37
C TYR A 104 5.54 22.83 0.56
N ASN A 105 5.52 23.46 1.74
CA ASN A 105 4.53 24.47 2.13
C ASN A 105 3.06 24.08 1.86
N GLY A 106 2.74 22.79 2.00
CA GLY A 106 1.39 22.26 1.78
C GLY A 106 1.03 21.98 0.31
N TYR A 107 1.90 22.27 -0.65
CA TYR A 107 1.71 21.92 -2.06
C TYR A 107 2.49 20.65 -2.42
N SER A 108 2.01 19.91 -3.42
CA SER A 108 2.78 18.81 -4.00
C SER A 108 4.08 19.37 -4.60
N ALA A 109 5.20 18.74 -4.30
CA ALA A 109 6.52 19.20 -4.69
C ALA A 109 7.44 18.01 -4.96
N VAL A 110 8.55 18.28 -5.63
CA VAL A 110 9.65 17.32 -5.85
C VAL A 110 10.94 18.00 -5.40
N GLU A 111 11.72 17.35 -4.54
CA GLU A 111 13.02 17.86 -4.15
C GLU A 111 14.07 17.60 -5.26
N ILE A 112 14.73 18.66 -5.72
CA ILE A 112 15.85 18.57 -6.67
C ILE A 112 17.13 18.96 -5.96
N VAL A 113 18.13 18.09 -5.99
CA VAL A 113 19.46 18.32 -5.41
C VAL A 113 20.48 18.46 -6.53
N GLY A 114 21.35 19.44 -6.39
CA GLY A 114 22.44 19.71 -7.31
C GLY A 114 23.56 20.49 -6.63
N GLU A 115 24.72 20.47 -7.26
CA GLU A 115 25.89 21.26 -6.84
C GLU A 115 26.38 22.10 -8.02
N ALA A 116 27.07 23.19 -7.72
CA ALA A 116 27.73 24.00 -8.74
C ALA A 116 28.87 23.20 -9.39
N ALA A 117 29.08 23.40 -10.69
CA ALA A 117 30.23 22.81 -11.37
C ALA A 117 31.56 23.32 -10.75
N PRO A 118 32.65 22.53 -10.82
CA PRO A 118 33.95 22.97 -10.31
C PRO A 118 34.36 24.34 -10.87
N GLY A 119 34.75 25.27 -9.98
CA GLY A 119 35.13 26.63 -10.37
C GLY A 119 33.97 27.61 -10.56
N VAL A 120 32.72 27.19 -10.33
CA VAL A 120 31.52 28.05 -10.41
C VAL A 120 30.96 28.28 -9.00
N SER A 121 30.46 29.49 -8.75
CA SER A 121 29.84 29.82 -7.46
C SER A 121 28.46 29.16 -7.32
N THR A 122 28.04 28.89 -6.09
CA THR A 122 26.68 28.40 -5.81
C THR A 122 25.61 29.40 -6.23
N GLY A 123 25.87 30.71 -6.12
CA GLY A 123 24.95 31.76 -6.59
C GLY A 123 24.70 31.66 -8.09
N THR A 124 25.74 31.52 -8.90
CA THR A 124 25.61 31.32 -10.36
C THR A 124 24.83 30.05 -10.70
N ALA A 125 25.01 28.98 -9.90
CA ALA A 125 24.23 27.76 -10.08
C ALA A 125 22.75 27.96 -9.70
N MET A 126 22.46 28.71 -8.64
CA MET A 126 21.08 29.06 -8.24
C MET A 126 20.39 29.95 -9.27
N ASP A 127 21.08 30.96 -9.80
CA ASP A 127 20.53 31.86 -10.84
C ASP A 127 20.09 31.06 -12.08
N ILE A 128 20.87 30.05 -12.48
CA ILE A 128 20.53 29.14 -13.59
C ILE A 128 19.34 28.24 -13.25
N MET A 129 19.17 27.85 -11.98
CA MET A 129 18.04 27.04 -11.52
C MET A 129 16.73 27.83 -11.42
N GLU A 130 16.82 29.13 -11.17
CA GLU A 130 15.67 30.04 -11.04
C GLU A 130 15.17 30.56 -12.40
N SER A 131 16.03 30.60 -13.42
CA SER A 131 15.72 31.08 -14.78
C SER A 131 15.06 30.03 -15.68
#